data_AF-A0A7C4GR94-F1
#
_entry.id   AF-A0A7C4GR94-F1
#
_cell.length_a   1.000
_cell.length_b   1.000
_cell.length_c   1.000
_cell.angle_alpha   90.00
_cell.angle_beta   90.00
_cell.angle_gamma   90.00
#
_symmetry.space_group_name_H-M   'P 1'
#
loop_
_entity.id
_entity.type
_entity.pdbx_description
1 polymer ?
#
loop_
_entity_poly.entity_id
_entity_poly.type
_entity_poly.pdbx_seq_one_letter_code
_entity_poly.pdbx_strand_id
1 'polypeptide(L)'
;MVQKKYSLWPSWRSWHPRKREGRLRGSEMTQLWTERYRPKKVGEVVGNPESVKAFVEWMKSWEIGKPIKKAALLYGPAGVGKTSLALAYAKEYGYDIVEVNASDWRNEEKMKAVVGESSHYASLEGSSKKMILVDEVDGVAGREDAGGLSALRKIINETRVPIVMVANNPWDQRLAPIREQSLMIEFKRLNKTTIIKRLKEICEKEKISVSETVLSKLAERSEGDLRSAIMDLQAVAAGKPVVTEKDLEVLGVRNRVREIFEALRYIFYAKSVRSARAALEGLDLDPETIYTWILDNA
;
A
#
# COMPACT_ATOMS: atom_id res chain seq x y z
N MET A 1 49.26 -72.54 13.96
CA MET A 1 49.08 -71.56 15.06
C MET A 1 48.05 -70.54 14.59
N VAL A 2 46.87 -70.33 15.19
CA VAL A 2 46.52 -70.20 16.64
C VAL A 2 47.25 -68.96 17.20
N GLN A 3 46.63 -67.88 17.71
CA GLN A 3 45.28 -67.70 18.25
C GLN A 3 44.74 -66.24 18.13
N LYS A 4 43.41 -66.13 18.19
CA LYS A 4 42.54 -64.98 18.52
C LYS A 4 42.96 -64.11 19.74
N LYS A 5 42.45 -62.86 19.80
CA LYS A 5 41.37 -62.37 20.74
C LYS A 5 40.91 -60.95 20.32
N TYR A 6 39.65 -60.76 19.85
CA TYR A 6 38.49 -60.08 20.52
C TYR A 6 38.68 -58.55 20.75
N SER A 7 37.70 -57.62 20.76
CA SER A 7 36.21 -57.58 20.73
C SER A 7 35.80 -56.08 20.54
N LEU A 8 34.64 -55.59 20.05
CA LEU A 8 33.40 -56.12 19.44
C LEU A 8 32.61 -54.93 18.79
N TRP A 9 31.52 -55.18 18.05
CA TRP A 9 30.48 -54.17 17.74
C TRP A 9 29.44 -54.11 18.88
N PRO A 10 28.73 -52.96 19.07
CA PRO A 10 27.29 -53.05 18.81
C PRO A 10 26.56 -51.78 18.31
N SER A 11 25.46 -52.07 17.59
CA SER A 11 24.20 -51.31 17.49
C SER A 11 24.11 -50.06 16.60
N TRP A 12 23.49 -50.26 15.44
CA TRP A 12 22.64 -49.25 14.80
C TRP A 12 21.31 -49.16 15.56
N ARG A 13 20.96 -47.99 16.12
CA ARG A 13 19.57 -47.63 16.48
C ARG A 13 19.29 -46.14 16.25
N SER A 14 18.26 -45.88 15.44
CA SER A 14 17.44 -44.67 15.39
C SER A 14 18.16 -43.30 15.40
N TRP A 15 18.63 -42.84 14.23
CA TRP A 15 18.69 -41.40 13.97
C TRP A 15 17.40 -40.95 13.30
N HIS A 16 16.47 -40.39 14.06
CA HIS A 16 15.31 -39.72 13.48
C HIS A 16 15.78 -38.47 12.72
N PRO A 17 15.41 -38.27 11.45
CA PRO A 17 15.68 -37.00 10.79
C PRO A 17 14.84 -35.91 11.48
N ARG A 18 15.49 -35.07 12.31
CA ARG A 18 14.88 -33.81 12.73
C ARG A 18 14.46 -33.06 11.46
N LYS A 19 13.18 -32.67 11.40
CA LYS A 19 12.62 -31.93 10.27
C LYS A 19 13.56 -30.76 9.94
N ARG A 20 14.06 -30.70 8.71
CA ARG A 20 14.76 -29.51 8.22
C ARG A 20 13.79 -28.34 8.32
N GLU A 21 14.03 -27.41 9.23
CA GLU A 21 13.34 -26.12 9.20
C GLU A 21 13.57 -25.48 7.84
N GLY A 22 12.51 -24.87 7.30
CA GLY A 22 12.50 -24.37 5.93
C GLY A 22 13.57 -23.31 5.72
N ARG A 23 14.57 -23.61 4.90
CA ARG A 23 15.48 -22.62 4.35
C ARG A 23 14.64 -21.68 3.47
N LEU A 24 14.28 -20.52 4.01
CA LEU A 24 13.54 -19.47 3.31
C LEU A 24 14.21 -19.22 1.95
N ARG A 25 13.41 -19.12 0.89
CA ARG A 25 13.98 -18.90 -0.46
C ARG A 25 14.56 -17.50 -0.51
N GLY A 26 15.67 -17.30 -1.23
CA GLY A 26 16.37 -16.00 -1.29
C GLY A 26 15.49 -14.82 -1.75
N SER A 27 14.36 -15.09 -2.41
CA SER A 27 13.34 -14.11 -2.78
C SER A 27 12.48 -13.59 -1.61
N GLU A 28 12.30 -14.36 -0.53
CA GLU A 28 11.48 -13.96 0.62
C GLU A 28 12.20 -12.96 1.54
N MET A 29 13.54 -12.95 1.52
CA MET A 29 14.38 -12.06 2.34
C MET A 29 14.32 -10.59 1.91
N THR A 30 13.92 -10.31 0.66
CA THR A 30 13.98 -8.97 0.05
C THR A 30 12.61 -8.34 -0.19
N GLN A 31 11.52 -9.01 0.23
CA GLN A 31 10.17 -8.49 0.00
C GLN A 31 9.83 -7.35 0.99
N LEU A 32 9.25 -6.26 0.47
CA LEU A 32 8.69 -5.20 1.30
C LEU A 32 7.58 -5.74 2.20
N TRP A 33 7.66 -5.46 3.49
CA TRP A 33 6.69 -5.89 4.51
C TRP A 33 5.29 -5.32 4.23
N THR A 34 5.20 -4.17 3.57
CA THR A 34 3.93 -3.58 3.12
C THR A 34 3.16 -4.47 2.16
N GLU A 35 3.86 -5.30 1.37
CA GLU A 35 3.24 -6.30 0.48
C GLU A 35 3.07 -7.65 1.18
N ARG A 36 4.07 -8.10 1.93
CA ARG A 36 4.01 -9.37 2.69
C ARG A 36 2.84 -9.41 3.67
N TYR A 37 2.56 -8.28 4.33
CA TYR A 37 1.51 -8.08 5.32
C TYR A 37 0.32 -7.26 4.80
N ARG A 38 0.19 -7.08 3.48
CA ARG A 38 -1.02 -6.55 2.86
C ARG A 38 -2.22 -7.45 3.22
N PRO A 39 -3.36 -6.90 3.67
CA PRO A 39 -4.58 -7.65 3.93
C PRO A 39 -4.97 -8.55 2.76
N LYS A 40 -5.29 -9.82 3.05
CA LYS A 40 -5.78 -10.82 2.09
C LYS A 40 -7.28 -11.08 2.23
N LYS A 41 -7.89 -10.54 3.29
CA LYS A 41 -9.31 -10.60 3.63
C LYS A 41 -9.78 -9.23 4.11
N VAL A 42 -11.05 -8.94 3.94
CA VAL A 42 -11.69 -7.69 4.39
C VAL A 42 -11.51 -7.49 5.90
N GLY A 43 -11.67 -8.56 6.68
CA GLY A 43 -11.48 -8.53 8.14
C GLY A 43 -10.03 -8.30 8.61
N GLU A 44 -9.04 -8.33 7.71
CA GLU A 44 -7.65 -7.99 8.01
C GLU A 44 -7.33 -6.51 7.73
N VAL A 45 -8.28 -5.74 7.16
CA VAL A 45 -8.10 -4.31 6.90
C VAL A 45 -8.14 -3.54 8.22
N VAL A 46 -7.10 -2.73 8.44
CA VAL A 46 -6.84 -2.09 9.71
C VAL A 46 -7.50 -0.71 9.77
N GLY A 47 -8.48 -0.55 10.67
CA GLY A 47 -9.20 0.71 10.91
C GLY A 47 -10.28 1.03 9.87
N ASN A 48 -10.83 2.24 9.94
CA ASN A 48 -11.93 2.72 9.08
C ASN A 48 -13.13 1.74 8.95
N PRO A 49 -13.69 1.22 10.07
CA PRO A 49 -14.67 0.12 10.05
C PRO A 49 -15.96 0.46 9.30
N GLU A 50 -16.49 1.69 9.45
CA GLU A 50 -17.67 2.14 8.71
C GLU A 50 -17.42 2.23 7.20
N SER A 51 -16.22 2.66 6.79
CA SER A 51 -15.79 2.73 5.39
C SER A 51 -15.67 1.33 4.77
N VAL A 52 -15.09 0.40 5.52
CA VAL A 52 -15.01 -1.03 5.14
C VAL A 52 -16.40 -1.64 5.00
N LYS A 53 -17.30 -1.36 5.97
CA LYS A 53 -18.69 -1.82 5.95
C LYS A 53 -19.47 -1.26 4.74
N ALA A 54 -19.40 0.04 4.50
CA ALA A 54 -20.07 0.70 3.37
C ALA A 54 -19.62 0.12 2.01
N PHE A 55 -18.33 -0.18 1.87
CA PHE A 55 -17.79 -0.84 0.67
C PHE A 55 -18.33 -2.27 0.50
N VAL A 56 -18.39 -3.06 1.58
CA VAL A 56 -18.94 -4.42 1.56
C VAL A 56 -20.44 -4.41 1.24
N GLU A 57 -21.21 -3.47 1.80
CA GLU A 57 -22.63 -3.30 1.50
C GLU A 57 -22.87 -2.91 0.03
N TRP A 58 -22.03 -2.03 -0.51
CA TRP A 58 -22.05 -1.68 -1.93
C TRP A 58 -21.70 -2.87 -2.85
N MET A 59 -20.65 -3.65 -2.53
CA MET A 59 -20.33 -4.86 -3.30
C MET A 59 -21.46 -5.91 -3.24
N LYS A 60 -22.11 -6.08 -2.08
CA LYS A 60 -23.30 -6.96 -1.97
C LYS A 60 -24.49 -6.46 -2.81
N SER A 61 -24.67 -5.15 -2.95
CA SER A 61 -25.72 -4.59 -3.82
C SER A 61 -25.50 -4.94 -5.30
N TRP A 62 -24.24 -5.11 -5.72
CA TRP A 62 -23.86 -5.61 -7.02
C TRP A 62 -24.17 -7.10 -7.21
N GLU A 63 -23.93 -7.95 -6.20
CA GLU A 63 -24.28 -9.38 -6.25
C GLU A 63 -25.80 -9.62 -6.38
N ILE A 64 -26.61 -8.72 -5.80
CA ILE A 64 -28.08 -8.73 -5.90
C ILE A 64 -28.57 -8.10 -7.22
N GLY A 65 -27.67 -7.51 -8.03
CA GLY A 65 -28.00 -6.86 -9.29
C GLY A 65 -28.74 -5.52 -9.15
N LYS A 66 -28.69 -4.90 -7.96
CA LYS A 66 -29.38 -3.62 -7.65
C LYS A 66 -28.45 -2.56 -7.04
N PRO A 67 -27.29 -2.24 -7.65
CA PRO A 67 -26.41 -1.19 -7.14
C PRO A 67 -27.01 0.21 -7.33
N ILE A 68 -27.06 1.02 -6.26
CA ILE A 68 -27.52 2.42 -6.32
C ILE A 68 -26.56 3.29 -7.16
N LYS A 69 -25.25 2.99 -7.09
CA LYS A 69 -24.19 3.61 -7.87
C LYS A 69 -23.32 2.52 -8.48
N LYS A 70 -23.00 2.62 -9.77
CA LYS A 70 -22.15 1.63 -10.46
C LYS A 70 -20.67 1.74 -10.09
N ALA A 71 -20.24 2.90 -9.61
CA ALA A 71 -18.87 3.12 -9.13
C ALA A 71 -18.84 3.47 -7.64
N ALA A 72 -17.75 3.13 -6.97
CA ALA A 72 -17.40 3.64 -5.64
C ALA A 72 -16.06 4.38 -5.72
N LEU A 73 -15.95 5.52 -5.04
CA LEU A 73 -14.72 6.30 -4.92
C LEU A 73 -14.23 6.24 -3.47
N LEU A 74 -13.19 5.44 -3.23
CA LEU A 74 -12.49 5.35 -1.96
C LEU A 74 -11.49 6.52 -1.89
N TYR A 75 -11.68 7.44 -0.95
CA TYR A 75 -10.85 8.65 -0.87
C TYR A 75 -10.33 8.92 0.54
N GLY A 76 -9.28 9.74 0.66
CA GLY A 76 -8.64 10.08 1.94
C GLY A 76 -7.13 9.94 1.89
N PRO A 77 -6.41 10.08 3.00
CA PRO A 77 -4.94 10.16 3.00
C PRO A 77 -4.22 8.91 2.44
N ALA A 78 -2.92 9.02 2.18
CA ALA A 78 -2.09 7.89 1.77
C ALA A 78 -1.99 6.83 2.89
N GLY A 79 -1.85 5.55 2.49
CA GLY A 79 -1.51 4.45 3.40
C GLY A 79 -2.58 4.00 4.42
N VAL A 80 -3.79 4.57 4.37
CA VAL A 80 -4.93 4.25 5.27
C VAL A 80 -5.74 2.99 4.87
N GLY A 81 -5.34 2.28 3.81
CA GLY A 81 -5.91 0.99 3.41
C GLY A 81 -6.86 0.97 2.21
N LYS A 82 -7.09 2.09 1.50
CA LYS A 82 -8.03 2.22 0.36
C LYS A 82 -7.87 1.11 -0.69
N THR A 83 -6.75 1.07 -1.42
CA THR A 83 -6.43 0.04 -2.42
C THR A 83 -6.41 -1.36 -1.80
N SER A 84 -5.87 -1.49 -0.58
CA SER A 84 -5.79 -2.76 0.13
C SER A 84 -7.16 -3.39 0.41
N LEU A 85 -8.21 -2.59 0.68
CA LEU A 85 -9.57 -3.11 0.85
C LEU A 85 -10.11 -3.70 -0.45
N ALA A 86 -9.95 -3.01 -1.58
CA ALA A 86 -10.42 -3.48 -2.88
C ALA A 86 -9.75 -4.82 -3.25
N LEU A 87 -8.42 -4.89 -3.13
CA LEU A 87 -7.65 -6.11 -3.39
C LEU A 87 -8.02 -7.26 -2.43
N ALA A 88 -8.20 -6.96 -1.15
CA ALA A 88 -8.57 -7.96 -0.14
C ALA A 88 -9.98 -8.51 -0.36
N TYR A 89 -10.95 -7.66 -0.70
CA TYR A 89 -12.30 -8.09 -1.04
C TYR A 89 -12.31 -8.99 -2.27
N ALA A 90 -11.64 -8.57 -3.36
CA ALA A 90 -11.62 -9.37 -4.57
C ALA A 90 -11.02 -10.77 -4.34
N LYS A 91 -9.90 -10.82 -3.61
CA LYS A 91 -9.25 -12.07 -3.24
C LYS A 91 -10.10 -12.98 -2.36
N GLU A 92 -10.85 -12.41 -1.42
CA GLU A 92 -11.72 -13.18 -0.51
C GLU A 92 -13.00 -13.68 -1.19
N TYR A 93 -13.57 -12.90 -2.11
CA TYR A 93 -14.85 -13.20 -2.77
C TYR A 93 -14.73 -13.73 -4.21
N GLY A 94 -13.51 -14.03 -4.67
CA GLY A 94 -13.24 -14.65 -5.97
C GLY A 94 -13.43 -13.73 -7.17
N TYR A 95 -13.15 -12.44 -7.02
CA TYR A 95 -13.11 -11.50 -8.13
C TYR A 95 -11.73 -11.45 -8.78
N ASP A 96 -11.71 -11.51 -10.10
CA ASP A 96 -10.61 -11.10 -10.96
C ASP A 96 -10.60 -9.57 -11.08
N ILE A 97 -9.45 -8.95 -10.80
CA ILE A 97 -9.30 -7.50 -10.85
C ILE A 97 -8.63 -7.11 -12.16
N VAL A 98 -9.28 -6.21 -12.90
CA VAL A 98 -8.60 -5.45 -13.95
C VAL A 98 -8.14 -4.12 -13.37
N GLU A 99 -6.83 -4.03 -13.09
CA GLU A 99 -6.20 -2.79 -12.66
C GLU A 99 -5.98 -1.87 -13.86
N VAL A 100 -6.49 -0.64 -13.77
CA VAL A 100 -6.35 0.41 -14.78
C VAL A 100 -5.41 1.48 -14.23
N ASN A 101 -4.26 1.62 -14.89
CA ASN A 101 -3.25 2.60 -14.51
C ASN A 101 -3.60 4.03 -14.95
N ALA A 102 -3.05 5.02 -14.24
CA ALA A 102 -3.22 6.44 -14.53
C ALA A 102 -2.68 6.88 -15.92
N SER A 103 -2.01 6.00 -16.67
CA SER A 103 -1.60 6.20 -18.06
C SER A 103 -2.65 5.77 -19.09
N ASP A 104 -3.51 4.81 -18.77
CA ASP A 104 -4.26 4.00 -19.75
C ASP A 104 -5.73 4.42 -19.92
N TRP A 105 -6.36 5.01 -18.89
CA TRP A 105 -7.71 5.57 -18.99
C TRP A 105 -7.84 6.74 -19.98
N ARG A 106 -6.70 7.31 -20.43
CA ARG A 106 -6.63 8.36 -21.45
C ARG A 106 -7.02 7.88 -22.86
N ASN A 107 -7.07 6.57 -23.09
CA ASN A 107 -7.49 6.00 -24.36
C ASN A 107 -8.86 5.32 -24.19
N GLU A 108 -9.91 5.91 -24.78
CA GLU A 108 -11.29 5.40 -24.71
C GLU A 108 -11.42 4.01 -25.34
N GLU A 109 -10.64 3.68 -26.37
CA GLU A 109 -10.65 2.36 -27.02
C GLU A 109 -10.02 1.28 -26.14
N LYS A 110 -8.86 1.56 -25.52
CA LYS A 110 -8.25 0.65 -24.52
C LYS A 110 -9.20 0.37 -23.36
N MET A 111 -9.85 1.42 -22.84
CA MET A 111 -10.81 1.26 -21.77
C MET A 111 -12.08 0.51 -22.21
N LYS A 112 -12.58 0.76 -23.42
CA LYS A 112 -13.70 0.00 -23.99
C LYS A 112 -13.35 -1.45 -24.28
N ALA A 113 -12.10 -1.77 -24.62
CA ALA A 113 -11.62 -3.15 -24.68
C ALA A 113 -11.65 -3.80 -23.29
N VAL A 114 -11.02 -3.17 -22.29
CA VAL A 114 -11.02 -3.63 -20.88
C VAL A 114 -12.43 -3.85 -20.34
N VAL A 115 -13.34 -2.90 -20.55
CA VAL A 115 -14.73 -2.95 -20.06
C VAL A 115 -15.60 -3.89 -20.90
N GLY A 116 -15.42 -3.88 -22.22
CA GLY A 116 -16.15 -4.70 -23.18
C GLY A 116 -15.85 -6.18 -23.01
N GLU A 117 -14.59 -6.58 -23.01
CA GLU A 117 -14.14 -7.94 -22.69
C GLU A 117 -14.49 -8.36 -21.26
N SER A 118 -14.70 -7.41 -20.34
CA SER A 118 -15.21 -7.69 -18.99
C SER A 118 -16.73 -7.83 -18.94
N SER A 119 -17.47 -7.31 -19.92
CA SER A 119 -18.93 -7.32 -19.96
C SER A 119 -19.54 -8.59 -20.57
N HIS A 120 -18.74 -9.41 -21.25
CA HIS A 120 -19.18 -10.60 -21.99
C HIS A 120 -19.14 -11.93 -21.19
N TYR A 121 -18.51 -11.97 -20.01
CA TYR A 121 -18.29 -13.22 -19.25
C TYR A 121 -19.19 -13.39 -18.01
N ALA A 122 -20.41 -12.86 -18.07
CA ALA A 122 -21.48 -13.43 -17.26
C ALA A 122 -21.92 -14.76 -17.91
N SER A 123 -22.15 -15.79 -17.09
CA SER A 123 -22.63 -17.13 -17.48
C SER A 123 -21.79 -17.88 -18.52
N LEU A 124 -20.81 -18.65 -18.03
CA LEU A 124 -20.65 -20.10 -18.30
C LEU A 124 -19.75 -20.70 -17.19
N GLU A 125 -19.87 -21.99 -16.92
CA GLU A 125 -19.34 -22.65 -15.70
C GLU A 125 -17.85 -22.38 -15.46
N GLY A 126 -17.53 -21.65 -14.38
CA GLY A 126 -16.16 -21.43 -13.90
C GLY A 126 -15.54 -20.04 -14.12
N SER A 127 -16.24 -19.09 -14.76
CA SER A 127 -15.74 -17.71 -14.90
C SER A 127 -15.68 -16.97 -13.56
N SER A 128 -14.53 -16.38 -13.23
CA SER A 128 -14.36 -15.47 -12.08
C SER A 128 -15.26 -14.24 -12.20
N LYS A 129 -15.77 -13.75 -11.07
CA LYS A 129 -16.46 -12.44 -11.03
C LYS A 129 -15.45 -11.37 -11.44
N LYS A 130 -15.82 -10.34 -12.20
CA LYS A 130 -14.88 -9.26 -12.57
C LYS A 130 -15.13 -7.99 -11.77
N MET A 131 -14.06 -7.28 -11.41
CA MET A 131 -14.08 -5.95 -10.80
C MET A 131 -13.01 -5.08 -11.46
N ILE A 132 -13.33 -3.82 -11.73
CA ILE A 132 -12.35 -2.85 -12.25
C ILE A 132 -11.82 -2.02 -11.09
N LEU A 133 -10.50 -1.88 -10.99
CA LEU A 133 -9.83 -1.03 -10.02
C LEU A 133 -9.07 0.08 -10.76
N VAL A 134 -9.40 1.34 -10.48
CA VAL A 134 -8.69 2.52 -11.01
C VAL A 134 -8.03 3.23 -9.82
N ASP A 135 -6.71 3.13 -9.70
CA ASP A 135 -5.97 3.83 -8.63
C ASP A 135 -5.53 5.24 -9.09
N GLU A 136 -5.23 6.11 -8.13
CA GLU A 136 -4.73 7.48 -8.31
C GLU A 136 -5.55 8.36 -9.28
N VAL A 137 -6.89 8.27 -9.23
CA VAL A 137 -7.79 9.04 -10.13
C VAL A 137 -7.69 10.57 -9.95
N ASP A 138 -7.03 11.03 -8.90
CA ASP A 138 -6.71 12.44 -8.64
C ASP A 138 -5.36 12.91 -9.23
N GLY A 139 -4.41 12.01 -9.50
CA GLY A 139 -3.16 12.35 -10.20
C GLY A 139 -3.39 12.82 -11.64
N VAL A 140 -4.48 12.35 -12.24
CA VAL A 140 -5.08 12.76 -13.51
C VAL A 140 -5.29 14.27 -13.64
N ALA A 141 -5.58 14.95 -12.53
CA ALA A 141 -5.84 16.38 -12.52
C ALA A 141 -4.58 17.24 -12.79
N GLY A 142 -3.40 16.64 -12.96
CA GLY A 142 -2.17 17.39 -13.25
C GLY A 142 -2.01 17.92 -14.68
N ARG A 143 -2.69 17.34 -15.68
CA ARG A 143 -2.40 17.56 -17.11
C ARG A 143 -3.67 17.81 -17.95
N GLU A 144 -3.49 18.11 -19.24
CA GLU A 144 -4.55 18.54 -20.20
C GLU A 144 -5.54 17.43 -20.61
N ASP A 145 -5.85 16.50 -19.71
CA ASP A 145 -6.52 15.23 -20.04
C ASP A 145 -8.07 15.28 -19.95
N ALA A 146 -8.70 16.34 -20.45
CA ALA A 146 -10.17 16.48 -20.43
C ALA A 146 -10.91 15.31 -21.11
N GLY A 147 -10.28 14.66 -22.10
CA GLY A 147 -10.85 13.53 -22.84
C GLY A 147 -11.06 12.27 -21.99
N GLY A 148 -10.09 11.88 -21.16
CA GLY A 148 -10.17 10.60 -20.44
C GLY A 148 -11.16 10.61 -19.26
N LEU A 149 -11.38 11.77 -18.61
CA LEU A 149 -12.44 11.90 -17.61
C LEU A 149 -13.83 11.73 -18.26
N SER A 150 -14.00 12.24 -19.48
CA SER A 150 -15.21 12.00 -20.27
C SER A 150 -15.40 10.51 -20.60
N ALA A 151 -14.32 9.82 -21.01
CA ALA A 151 -14.34 8.38 -21.24
C ALA A 151 -14.74 7.59 -19.97
N LEU A 152 -14.12 7.89 -18.82
CA LEU A 152 -14.42 7.25 -17.54
C LEU A 152 -15.90 7.42 -17.13
N ARG A 153 -16.51 8.58 -17.38
CA ARG A 153 -17.95 8.80 -17.14
C ARG A 153 -18.85 7.93 -18.01
N LYS A 154 -18.52 7.75 -19.30
CA LYS A 154 -19.26 6.83 -20.20
C LYS A 154 -19.19 5.39 -19.67
N ILE A 155 -17.98 4.97 -19.29
CA ILE A 155 -17.70 3.64 -18.75
C ILE A 155 -18.49 3.37 -17.46
N ILE A 156 -18.55 4.34 -16.54
CA ILE A 156 -19.35 4.22 -15.31
C ILE A 156 -20.85 4.07 -15.61
N ASN A 157 -21.36 4.68 -16.68
CA ASN A 157 -22.75 4.51 -17.10
C ASN A 157 -23.00 3.16 -17.78
N GLU A 158 -22.10 2.72 -18.65
CA GLU A 158 -22.24 1.52 -19.48
C GLU A 158 -21.86 0.22 -18.76
N THR A 159 -21.04 0.28 -17.71
CA THR A 159 -20.49 -0.92 -17.04
C THR A 159 -21.55 -1.88 -16.52
N ARG A 160 -21.22 -3.17 -16.57
CA ARG A 160 -21.94 -4.31 -15.99
C ARG A 160 -21.19 -4.95 -14.82
N VAL A 161 -20.04 -4.40 -14.44
CA VAL A 161 -19.17 -4.86 -13.35
C VAL A 161 -18.88 -3.71 -12.37
N PRO A 162 -18.59 -4.00 -11.09
CA PRO A 162 -18.25 -2.95 -10.11
C PRO A 162 -16.98 -2.21 -10.52
N ILE A 163 -17.02 -0.88 -10.47
CA ILE A 163 -15.84 -0.02 -10.64
C ILE A 163 -15.46 0.57 -9.29
N VAL A 164 -14.26 0.24 -8.82
CA VAL A 164 -13.66 0.82 -7.62
C VAL A 164 -12.61 1.83 -8.07
N MET A 165 -12.76 3.08 -7.63
CA MET A 165 -11.80 4.14 -7.86
C MET A 165 -11.14 4.51 -6.54
N VAL A 166 -9.87 4.87 -6.58
CA VAL A 166 -9.10 5.31 -5.41
C VAL A 166 -8.50 6.68 -5.68
N ALA A 167 -8.66 7.59 -4.72
CA ALA A 167 -8.07 8.93 -4.75
C ALA A 167 -7.41 9.28 -3.42
N ASN A 168 -6.41 10.18 -3.42
CA ASN A 168 -5.96 10.83 -2.19
C ASN A 168 -6.83 12.05 -1.86
N ASN A 169 -7.12 12.90 -2.85
CA ASN A 169 -7.96 14.08 -2.75
C ASN A 169 -8.99 14.15 -3.90
N PRO A 170 -10.29 13.94 -3.64
CA PRO A 170 -11.31 13.91 -4.70
C PRO A 170 -11.88 15.31 -5.03
N TRP A 171 -11.42 16.37 -4.36
CA TRP A 171 -12.08 17.68 -4.36
C TRP A 171 -11.77 18.58 -5.56
N ASP A 172 -10.91 18.15 -6.49
CA ASP A 172 -10.72 18.85 -7.76
C ASP A 172 -12.07 19.01 -8.50
N GLN A 173 -12.27 20.17 -9.13
CA GLN A 173 -13.52 20.48 -9.84
C GLN A 173 -13.75 19.52 -11.02
N ARG A 174 -12.69 19.05 -11.69
CA ARG A 174 -12.78 18.11 -12.81
C ARG A 174 -13.26 16.72 -12.38
N LEU A 175 -13.08 16.38 -11.10
CA LEU A 175 -13.61 15.15 -10.51
C LEU A 175 -15.06 15.27 -10.05
N ALA A 176 -15.68 16.46 -10.05
CA ALA A 176 -17.07 16.63 -9.61
C ALA A 176 -18.06 15.68 -10.34
N PRO A 177 -18.01 15.51 -11.67
CA PRO A 177 -18.92 14.59 -12.35
C PRO A 177 -18.69 13.12 -11.99
N ILE A 178 -17.44 12.74 -11.69
CA ILE A 178 -17.10 11.38 -11.23
C ILE A 178 -17.64 11.17 -9.80
N ARG A 179 -17.48 12.15 -8.91
CA ARG A 179 -18.05 12.13 -7.55
C ARG A 179 -19.57 11.97 -7.57
N GLU A 180 -20.27 12.73 -8.42
CA GLU A 180 -21.73 12.65 -8.56
C GLU A 180 -22.22 11.27 -9.05
N GLN A 181 -21.45 10.60 -9.90
CA GLN A 181 -21.77 9.26 -10.43
C GLN A 181 -21.32 8.11 -9.49
N SER A 182 -20.64 8.41 -8.38
CA SER A 182 -20.03 7.41 -7.49
C SER A 182 -20.64 7.36 -6.09
N LEU A 183 -20.49 6.22 -5.41
CA LEU A 183 -20.62 6.15 -3.96
C LEU A 183 -19.31 6.65 -3.32
N MET A 184 -19.38 7.77 -2.60
CA MET A 184 -18.24 8.36 -1.91
C MET A 184 -17.97 7.62 -0.59
N ILE A 185 -16.76 7.07 -0.41
CA ILE A 185 -16.36 6.36 0.81
C ILE A 185 -15.06 6.97 1.36
N GLU A 186 -15.19 7.69 2.47
CA GLU A 186 -14.07 8.35 3.14
C GLU A 186 -13.24 7.38 3.97
N PHE A 187 -11.92 7.47 3.87
CA PHE A 187 -10.96 6.86 4.80
C PHE A 187 -10.20 7.94 5.55
N LYS A 188 -10.08 7.77 6.87
CA LYS A 188 -9.40 8.70 7.77
C LYS A 188 -8.03 8.16 8.17
N ARG A 189 -7.17 9.07 8.64
CA ARG A 189 -5.89 8.72 9.29
C ARG A 189 -6.15 7.71 10.41
N LEU A 190 -5.28 6.72 10.53
CA LEU A 190 -5.38 5.70 11.58
C LEU A 190 -4.88 6.27 12.91
N ASN A 191 -5.53 5.90 14.02
CA ASN A 191 -5.07 6.32 15.34
C ASN A 191 -3.79 5.56 15.75
N LYS A 192 -2.98 6.17 16.64
CA LYS A 192 -1.70 5.62 17.10
C LYS A 192 -1.85 4.18 17.63
N THR A 193 -2.85 3.92 18.47
CA THR A 193 -3.13 2.60 19.08
C THR A 193 -3.35 1.50 18.03
N THR A 194 -4.10 1.82 16.97
CA THR A 194 -4.37 0.91 15.84
C THR A 194 -3.09 0.58 15.06
N ILE A 195 -2.21 1.56 14.82
CA ILE A 195 -0.92 1.33 14.17
C ILE A 195 0.01 0.51 15.08
N ILE A 196 0.17 0.91 16.34
CA ILE A 196 0.98 0.18 17.34
C ILE A 196 0.58 -1.29 17.40
N LYS A 197 -0.73 -1.59 17.48
CA LYS A 197 -1.23 -2.98 17.46
C LYS A 197 -0.76 -3.72 16.20
N ARG A 198 -0.91 -3.13 15.01
CA ARG A 198 -0.49 -3.78 13.76
C ARG A 198 1.01 -3.97 13.64
N LEU A 199 1.82 -3.03 14.15
CA LEU A 199 3.27 -3.18 14.18
C LEU A 199 3.69 -4.33 15.10
N LYS A 200 3.05 -4.52 16.28
CA LYS A 200 3.28 -5.70 17.15
C LYS A 200 3.00 -7.02 16.44
N GLU A 201 1.84 -7.14 15.78
CA GLU A 201 1.46 -8.32 15.00
C GLU A 201 2.47 -8.67 13.88
N ILE A 202 3.24 -7.68 13.41
CA ILE A 202 4.31 -7.87 12.42
C ILE A 202 5.61 -8.31 13.12
N CYS A 203 6.02 -7.61 14.18
CA CYS A 203 7.19 -7.98 15.00
C CYS A 203 7.12 -9.43 15.52
N GLU A 204 5.95 -9.86 16.00
CA GLU A 204 5.71 -11.24 16.44
C GLU A 204 5.96 -12.27 15.33
N LYS A 205 5.55 -11.96 14.09
CA LYS A 205 5.70 -12.86 12.92
C LYS A 205 7.13 -12.88 12.38
N GLU A 206 7.82 -11.75 12.45
CA GLU A 206 9.24 -11.62 12.08
C GLU A 206 10.19 -12.04 13.22
N LYS A 207 9.65 -12.38 14.40
CA LYS A 207 10.39 -12.76 15.62
C LYS A 207 11.34 -11.67 16.13
N ILE A 208 10.90 -10.42 16.07
CA ILE A 208 11.66 -9.24 16.50
C ILE A 208 11.14 -8.76 17.86
N SER A 209 12.05 -8.57 18.80
CA SER A 209 11.77 -7.87 20.06
C SER A 209 11.90 -6.36 19.87
N VAL A 210 10.89 -5.60 20.28
CA VAL A 210 10.89 -4.14 20.18
C VAL A 210 10.17 -3.54 21.40
N SER A 211 10.62 -2.38 21.88
CA SER A 211 9.96 -1.71 22.99
C SER A 211 8.67 -0.98 22.56
N GLU A 212 7.74 -0.83 23.49
CA GLU A 212 6.54 0.01 23.33
C GLU A 212 6.90 1.45 22.95
N THR A 213 8.02 1.98 23.46
CA THR A 213 8.50 3.34 23.18
C THR A 213 8.90 3.51 21.71
N VAL A 214 9.60 2.53 21.13
CA VAL A 214 9.94 2.52 19.69
C VAL A 214 8.67 2.44 18.85
N LEU A 215 7.75 1.53 19.18
CA LEU A 215 6.49 1.37 18.46
C LEU A 215 5.63 2.64 18.50
N SER A 216 5.57 3.32 19.65
CA SER A 216 4.87 4.59 19.80
C SER A 216 5.49 5.70 18.95
N LYS A 217 6.83 5.83 18.96
CA LYS A 217 7.57 6.79 18.12
C LYS A 217 7.35 6.55 16.62
N LEU A 218 7.37 5.29 16.17
CA LEU A 218 7.07 4.92 14.78
C LEU A 218 5.63 5.27 14.39
N ALA A 219 4.65 4.96 15.25
CA ALA A 219 3.25 5.28 15.01
C ALA A 219 2.97 6.79 14.99
N GLU A 220 3.64 7.56 15.85
CA GLU A 220 3.57 9.02 15.88
C GLU A 220 4.14 9.66 14.61
N ARG A 221 5.38 9.30 14.26
CA ARG A 221 6.07 9.77 13.05
C ARG A 221 5.29 9.45 11.75
N SER A 222 4.49 8.40 11.76
CA SER A 222 3.69 8.00 10.58
C SER A 222 2.47 8.89 10.30
N GLU A 223 2.06 9.77 11.21
CA GLU A 223 0.87 10.62 11.10
C GLU A 223 -0.42 9.87 10.72
N GLY A 224 -0.54 8.60 11.07
CA GLY A 224 -1.69 7.77 10.72
C GLY A 224 -1.61 7.04 9.37
N ASP A 225 -0.44 7.05 8.71
CA ASP A 225 -0.10 6.22 7.54
C ASP A 225 0.53 4.88 7.98
N LEU A 226 -0.24 3.80 7.89
CA LEU A 226 0.24 2.46 8.25
C LEU A 226 1.31 1.92 7.28
N ARG A 227 1.29 2.31 6.00
CA ARG A 227 2.30 1.87 5.03
C ARG A 227 3.66 2.45 5.39
N SER A 228 3.70 3.75 5.68
CA SER A 228 4.91 4.45 6.13
C SER A 228 5.40 3.90 7.48
N ALA A 229 4.50 3.63 8.44
CA ALA A 229 4.87 3.00 9.71
C ALA A 229 5.51 1.61 9.54
N ILE A 230 5.01 0.78 8.62
CA ILE A 230 5.56 -0.56 8.33
C ILE A 230 6.92 -0.46 7.62
N MET A 231 7.09 0.49 6.69
CA MET A 231 8.38 0.73 6.02
C MET A 231 9.45 1.20 7.01
N ASP A 232 9.10 2.13 7.90
CA ASP A 232 10.03 2.65 8.91
C ASP A 232 10.39 1.55 9.93
N LEU A 233 9.43 0.70 10.34
CA LEU A 233 9.71 -0.50 11.15
C LEU A 233 10.67 -1.47 10.43
N GLN A 234 10.41 -1.79 9.14
CA GLN A 234 11.27 -2.69 8.36
C GLN A 234 12.70 -2.14 8.24
N ALA A 235 12.85 -0.82 8.08
CA ALA A 235 14.15 -0.16 7.98
C ALA A 235 14.96 -0.26 9.28
N VAL A 236 14.36 -0.01 10.45
CA VAL A 236 15.08 -0.12 11.75
C VAL A 236 15.32 -1.57 12.16
N ALA A 237 14.48 -2.50 11.69
CA ALA A 237 14.59 -3.93 11.94
C ALA A 237 15.64 -4.66 11.08
N ALA A 238 16.25 -4.00 10.08
CA ALA A 238 17.03 -4.64 9.02
C ALA A 238 18.10 -5.64 9.53
N GLY A 239 17.77 -6.93 9.51
CA GLY A 239 18.63 -8.04 9.96
C GLY A 239 18.81 -8.19 11.48
N LYS A 240 18.06 -7.46 12.31
CA LYS A 240 18.22 -7.44 13.78
C LYS A 240 17.09 -8.17 14.51
N PRO A 241 17.38 -9.04 15.50
CA PRO A 241 16.36 -9.69 16.33
C PRO A 241 15.81 -8.78 17.43
N VAL A 242 16.46 -7.65 17.71
CA VAL A 242 16.05 -6.67 18.72
C VAL A 242 16.19 -5.26 18.12
N VAL A 243 15.15 -4.43 18.28
CA VAL A 243 15.14 -3.02 17.87
C VAL A 243 15.05 -2.15 19.12
N THR A 244 15.93 -1.15 19.20
CA THR A 244 16.08 -0.21 20.30
C THR A 244 15.79 1.23 19.84
N GLU A 245 15.73 2.17 20.79
CA GLU A 245 15.50 3.58 20.44
C GLU A 245 16.63 4.22 19.64
N LYS A 246 17.86 3.69 19.73
CA LYS A 246 19.01 4.15 18.92
C LYS A 246 18.84 3.81 17.44
N ASP A 247 18.15 2.72 17.12
CA ASP A 247 17.94 2.31 15.73
C ASP A 247 17.03 3.29 14.96
N LEU A 248 16.27 4.14 15.66
CA LEU A 248 15.47 5.23 15.08
C LEU A 248 16.34 6.34 14.45
N GLU A 249 17.62 6.46 14.80
CA GLU A 249 18.55 7.47 14.23
C GLU A 249 18.66 7.33 12.69
N VAL A 250 18.57 6.10 12.17
CA VAL A 250 18.54 5.80 10.73
C VAL A 250 17.36 6.48 10.02
N LEU A 251 16.21 6.59 10.70
CA LEU A 251 15.03 7.28 10.16
C LEU A 251 15.20 8.80 10.18
N GLY A 252 16.00 9.34 11.11
CA GLY A 252 16.39 10.75 11.14
C GLY A 252 17.17 11.14 9.89
N VAL A 253 18.19 10.35 9.51
CA VAL A 253 18.96 10.55 8.27
C VAL A 253 18.04 10.53 7.05
N ARG A 254 17.14 9.54 6.95
CA ARG A 254 16.20 9.42 5.83
C ARG A 254 15.19 10.58 5.75
N ASN A 255 14.77 11.16 6.87
CA ASN A 255 13.90 12.34 6.85
C ASN A 255 14.65 13.55 6.32
N ARG A 256 15.84 13.85 6.84
CA ARG A 256 16.63 15.00 6.40
C ARG A 256 16.94 14.98 4.91
N VAL A 257 17.25 13.80 4.35
CA VAL A 257 17.43 13.61 2.89
C VAL A 257 16.14 13.89 2.12
N ARG A 258 14.96 13.49 2.64
CA ARG A 258 13.69 13.81 1.99
C ARG A 258 13.34 15.30 2.07
N GLU A 259 13.52 15.89 3.25
CA GLU A 259 13.25 17.30 3.53
C GLU A 259 14.12 18.22 2.66
N ILE A 260 15.42 17.93 2.50
CA ILE A 260 16.28 18.70 1.60
C ILE A 260 15.84 18.56 0.14
N PHE A 261 15.42 17.39 -0.34
CA PHE A 261 14.88 17.26 -1.71
C PHE A 261 13.55 18.01 -1.92
N GLU A 262 12.67 18.03 -0.93
CA GLU A 262 11.44 18.84 -0.99
C GLU A 262 11.77 20.35 -0.98
N ALA A 263 12.71 20.79 -0.13
CA ALA A 263 13.20 22.17 -0.10
C ALA A 263 13.90 22.59 -1.41
N LEU A 264 14.79 21.76 -1.96
CA LEU A 264 15.46 21.97 -3.25
C LEU A 264 14.44 22.17 -4.38
N ARG A 265 13.40 21.32 -4.45
CA ARG A 265 12.30 21.51 -5.40
C ARG A 265 11.64 22.88 -5.22
N TYR A 266 11.32 23.28 -3.98
CA TYR A 266 10.74 24.60 -3.73
C TYR A 266 11.68 25.74 -4.14
N ILE A 267 13.00 25.61 -3.94
CA ILE A 267 14.01 26.57 -4.38
C ILE A 267 14.04 26.69 -5.91
N PHE A 268 14.15 25.58 -6.64
CA PHE A 268 14.23 25.59 -8.11
C PHE A 268 12.93 26.06 -8.80
N TYR A 269 11.77 25.89 -8.16
CA TYR A 269 10.49 26.43 -8.65
C TYR A 269 10.11 27.80 -8.05
N ALA A 270 10.92 28.38 -7.15
CA ALA A 270 10.62 29.66 -6.52
C ALA A 270 10.75 30.84 -7.48
N LYS A 271 9.70 31.67 -7.57
CA LYS A 271 9.72 32.92 -8.35
C LYS A 271 10.38 34.11 -7.63
N SER A 272 10.88 33.92 -6.41
CA SER A 272 11.59 34.95 -5.65
C SER A 272 12.58 34.37 -4.65
N VAL A 273 13.68 35.08 -4.41
CA VAL A 273 14.70 34.71 -3.41
C VAL A 273 14.11 34.59 -2.00
N ARG A 274 13.12 35.42 -1.66
CA ARG A 274 12.44 35.35 -0.36
C ARG A 274 11.64 34.05 -0.19
N SER A 275 11.00 33.58 -1.26
CA SER A 275 10.28 32.31 -1.29
C SER A 275 11.24 31.11 -1.22
N ALA A 276 12.37 31.18 -1.93
CA ALA A 276 13.42 30.16 -1.86
C ALA A 276 14.03 30.06 -0.45
N ARG A 277 14.32 31.21 0.19
CA ARG A 277 14.85 31.25 1.56
C ARG A 277 13.88 30.65 2.59
N ALA A 278 12.59 30.92 2.46
CA ALA A 278 11.57 30.35 3.34
C ALA A 278 11.49 28.81 3.27
N ALA A 279 11.92 28.19 2.17
CA ALA A 279 12.00 26.73 2.06
C ALA A 279 13.19 26.11 2.82
N LEU A 280 14.18 26.94 3.24
CA LEU A 280 15.29 26.53 4.10
C LEU A 280 15.03 26.82 5.59
N GLU A 281 14.09 27.71 5.89
CA GLU A 281 13.71 28.10 7.26
C GLU A 281 12.90 26.98 7.93
N GLY A 282 13.60 26.02 8.55
CA GLY A 282 13.02 24.88 9.26
C GLY A 282 13.75 23.55 9.09
N LEU A 283 14.78 23.49 8.23
CA LEU A 283 15.61 22.29 8.05
C LEU A 283 16.59 22.11 9.23
N ASP A 284 16.61 20.92 9.83
CA ASP A 284 17.61 20.49 10.82
C ASP A 284 18.89 20.01 10.11
N LEU A 285 19.52 20.92 9.37
CA LEU A 285 20.73 20.72 8.58
C LEU A 285 21.65 21.93 8.72
N ASP A 286 22.95 21.67 8.75
CA ASP A 286 23.95 22.74 8.78
C ASP A 286 24.06 23.46 7.42
N PRO A 287 24.53 24.73 7.39
CA PRO A 287 24.61 25.51 6.15
C PRO A 287 25.55 24.94 5.08
N GLU A 288 26.61 24.20 5.46
CA GLU A 288 27.57 23.62 4.50
C GLU A 288 26.95 22.42 3.77
N THR A 289 26.24 21.56 4.50
CA THR A 289 25.45 20.46 3.94
C THR A 289 24.39 21.01 2.98
N ILE A 290 23.60 22.02 3.39
CA ILE A 290 22.59 22.65 2.52
C ILE A 290 23.23 23.21 1.23
N TYR A 291 24.37 23.89 1.36
CA TYR A 291 25.08 24.45 0.21
C TYR A 291 25.58 23.38 -0.78
N THR A 292 26.18 22.30 -0.27
CA THR A 292 26.60 21.14 -1.09
C THR A 292 25.41 20.54 -1.84
N TRP A 293 24.29 20.28 -1.15
CA TRP A 293 23.08 19.75 -1.79
C TRP A 293 22.49 20.67 -2.87
N ILE A 294 22.60 21.99 -2.73
CA ILE A 294 22.20 22.93 -3.76
C ILE A 294 23.13 22.84 -4.97
N LEU A 295 24.47 22.85 -4.77
CA LEU A 295 25.44 22.76 -5.86
C LEU A 295 25.32 21.45 -6.66
N ASP A 296 25.11 20.33 -5.99
CA ASP A 296 25.02 19.01 -6.63
C ASP A 296 23.73 18.80 -7.45
N ASN A 297 22.75 19.71 -7.35
CA ASN A 297 21.42 19.57 -7.97
C ASN A 297 20.98 20.81 -8.78
N ALA A 298 21.85 21.81 -8.98
CA ALA A 298 21.56 23.08 -9.67
C ALA A 298 21.69 23.04 -11.20
#